data_AF-A0A3A8JYI3-F1
#
_entry.id   AF-A0A3A8JYI3-F1
#
_cell.length_a   1.000
_cell.length_b   1.000
_cell.length_c   1.000
_cell.angle_alpha   90.00
_cell.angle_beta   90.00
_cell.angle_gamma   90.00
#
_symmetry.space_group_name_H-M   'P 1'
#
loop_
_entity.id
_entity.type
_entity.pdbx_description
1 polymer ?
#
loop_
_entity_poly.entity_id
_entity_poly.type
_entity_poly.pdbx_seq_one_letter_code
_entity_poly.pdbx_strand_id
1 'polypeptide(L)'
;MKGFVYYWKDRRPEASASYLVGMDHLRGGNATQAQSEFRRCVEVDAASVLCHLELGRMGARKGQAREAREHYQRYLDLEPQGDDAAEARKYLAGGRKTR
;
A
#
# COMPACT_ATOMS: atom_id res chain seq x y z
N MET A 1 -23.17 0.21 -14.23
CA MET A 1 -21.98 0.84 -14.82
C MET A 1 -20.73 0.19 -14.23
N LYS A 2 -20.27 -0.94 -14.81
CA LYS A 2 -19.03 -1.63 -14.43
C LYS A 2 -17.94 -1.21 -15.41
N GLY A 3 -17.45 0.02 -15.27
CA GLY A 3 -16.66 0.71 -16.32
C GLY A 3 -15.27 1.20 -15.92
N PHE A 4 -14.74 0.81 -14.75
CA PHE A 4 -13.43 1.28 -14.26
C PHE A 4 -12.50 0.17 -13.74
N VAL A 5 -12.87 -1.11 -13.94
CA VAL A 5 -12.22 -2.24 -13.24
C VAL A 5 -10.91 -2.70 -13.91
N TYR A 6 -10.49 -2.14 -15.06
CA TYR A 6 -9.33 -2.67 -15.79
C TYR A 6 -8.43 -1.62 -16.47
N TYR A 7 -8.45 -0.33 -16.07
CA TYR A 7 -7.75 0.74 -16.81
C TYR A 7 -6.28 1.02 -16.43
N TRP A 8 -5.65 0.23 -15.54
CA TRP A 8 -4.29 0.50 -15.03
C TRP A 8 -3.29 -0.65 -15.18
N LYS A 9 -3.70 -1.79 -15.76
CA LYS A 9 -2.90 -3.03 -15.74
C LYS A 9 -1.57 -2.96 -16.51
N ASP A 10 -1.31 -1.90 -17.28
CA ASP A 10 -0.22 -1.91 -18.29
C ASP A 10 0.51 -0.58 -18.51
N ARG A 11 0.49 0.39 -17.58
CA ARG A 11 1.34 1.58 -17.76
C ARG A 11 2.78 1.40 -17.25
N ARG A 12 3.01 0.51 -16.29
CA ARG A 12 4.34 0.20 -15.71
C ARG A 12 4.39 -1.25 -15.20
N PRO A 13 4.66 -2.25 -16.06
CA PRO A 13 4.70 -3.66 -15.67
C PRO A 13 5.75 -3.92 -14.57
N GLU A 14 6.80 -3.11 -14.49
CA GLU A 14 7.84 -3.18 -13.47
C GLU A 14 7.29 -2.91 -12.06
N ALA A 15 6.31 -2.01 -11.91
CA ALA A 15 5.66 -1.77 -10.62
C ALA A 15 4.85 -2.99 -10.18
N SER A 16 4.13 -3.62 -11.10
CA SER A 16 3.40 -4.87 -10.85
C SER A 16 4.35 -6.03 -10.51
N ALA A 17 5.50 -6.11 -11.18
CA ALA A 17 6.52 -7.10 -10.89
C ALA A 17 7.09 -6.93 -9.47
N SER A 18 7.52 -5.72 -9.09
CA SER A 18 8.00 -5.44 -7.74
C SER A 18 6.93 -5.71 -6.67
N TYR A 19 5.66 -5.39 -6.93
CA TYR A 19 4.57 -5.78 -6.03
C TYR A 19 4.52 -7.30 -5.80
N LEU A 20 4.54 -8.10 -6.88
CA LEU A 20 4.47 -9.56 -6.78
C LEU A 20 5.68 -10.16 -6.06
N VAL A 21 6.89 -9.66 -6.31
CA VAL A 21 8.11 -10.09 -5.59
C VAL A 21 8.02 -9.71 -4.11
N GLY A 22 7.51 -8.51 -3.79
CA GLY A 22 7.26 -8.10 -2.41
C GLY A 22 6.28 -9.03 -1.69
N MET A 23 5.20 -9.44 -2.36
CA MET A 23 4.24 -10.41 -1.83
C MET A 23 4.86 -11.79 -1.62
N ASP A 24 5.74 -12.25 -2.52
CA ASP A 24 6.46 -13.51 -2.36
C ASP A 24 7.38 -13.49 -1.14
N HIS A 25 8.15 -12.41 -0.98
CA HIS A 25 8.96 -12.20 0.22
C HIS A 25 8.13 -12.18 1.51
N LEU A 26 6.94 -11.54 1.52
CA LEU A 26 6.05 -11.58 2.67
C LEU A 26 5.60 -13.00 3.01
N ARG A 27 5.21 -13.80 2.01
CA ARG A 27 4.82 -15.21 2.23
C ARG A 27 5.96 -16.04 2.78
N GLY A 28 7.20 -15.74 2.38
CA GLY A 28 8.42 -16.36 2.90
C GLY A 28 8.89 -15.82 4.26
N GLY A 29 8.16 -14.89 4.90
CA GLY A 29 8.57 -14.27 6.17
C GLY A 29 9.68 -13.22 6.07
N ASN A 30 10.09 -12.87 4.84
CA ASN A 30 11.17 -11.95 4.54
C ASN A 30 10.67 -10.49 4.53
N ALA A 31 10.22 -10.00 5.69
CA ALA A 31 9.55 -8.70 5.83
C ALA A 31 10.45 -7.48 5.55
N THR A 32 11.77 -7.62 5.49
CA THR A 32 12.65 -6.51 5.10
C THR A 32 12.74 -6.40 3.58
N GLN A 33 12.93 -7.53 2.89
CA GLN A 33 12.98 -7.61 1.44
C GLN A 33 11.64 -7.21 0.81
N ALA A 34 10.53 -7.66 1.41
CA ALA A 34 9.19 -7.25 1.00
C ALA A 34 9.01 -5.72 1.00
N GLN A 35 9.45 -5.04 2.07
CA GLN A 35 9.33 -3.59 2.18
C GLN A 35 10.16 -2.89 1.09
N SER A 36 11.35 -3.40 0.79
CA SER A 36 12.20 -2.88 -0.27
C SER A 36 11.52 -2.96 -1.63
N GLU A 37 10.89 -4.09 -1.94
CA GLU A 37 10.19 -4.27 -3.21
C GLU A 37 8.92 -3.41 -3.32
N PHE A 38 8.15 -3.25 -2.25
CA PHE A 38 7.02 -2.33 -2.27
C PHE A 38 7.46 -0.87 -2.40
N ARG A 39 8.61 -0.49 -1.83
CA ARG A 39 9.20 0.85 -2.05
C ARG A 39 9.59 1.05 -3.51
N ARG A 40 10.26 0.07 -4.11
CA ARG A 40 10.56 0.09 -5.55
C ARG A 40 9.30 0.19 -6.40
N CYS A 41 8.24 -0.51 -6.02
CA CYS A 41 6.95 -0.40 -6.68
C CYS A 41 6.40 1.03 -6.69
N VAL A 42 6.46 1.75 -5.57
CA VAL A 42 6.00 3.16 -5.51
C VAL A 42 6.97 4.14 -6.17
N GLU A 43 8.26 3.82 -6.24
CA GLU A 43 9.25 4.60 -7.00
C GLU A 43 8.97 4.51 -8.52
N VAL A 44 8.62 3.31 -8.99
CA VAL A 44 8.25 3.08 -10.39
C VAL A 44 6.87 3.66 -10.67
N ASP A 45 5.88 3.40 -9.82
CA ASP A 45 4.52 3.92 -9.94
C ASP A 45 4.01 4.52 -8.61
N ALA A 46 4.14 5.84 -8.50
CA ALA A 46 3.68 6.61 -7.34
C ALA A 46 2.14 6.65 -7.18
N ALA A 47 1.39 6.03 -8.09
CA ALA A 47 -0.06 5.83 -7.99
C ALA A 47 -0.44 4.36 -7.75
N SER A 48 0.53 3.48 -7.46
CA SER A 48 0.26 2.07 -7.17
C SER A 48 -0.47 1.91 -5.84
N VAL A 49 -1.79 1.75 -5.95
CA VAL A 49 -2.71 1.58 -4.82
C VAL A 49 -2.29 0.41 -3.92
N LEU A 50 -2.00 -0.75 -4.53
CA LEU A 50 -1.64 -1.97 -3.80
C LEU A 50 -0.32 -1.82 -3.01
N CYS A 51 0.66 -1.11 -3.56
CA CYS A 51 1.94 -0.93 -2.89
C CYS A 51 1.85 0.08 -1.74
N HIS A 52 1.03 1.13 -1.87
CA HIS A 52 0.70 2.00 -0.75
C HIS A 52 -0.04 1.23 0.35
N LEU A 53 -0.98 0.35 0.02
CA LEU A 53 -1.65 -0.47 1.04
C LEU A 53 -0.68 -1.34 1.83
N GLU A 54 0.18 -2.09 1.15
CA GLU A 54 1.13 -3.00 1.81
C GLU A 54 2.20 -2.25 2.63
N LEU A 55 2.72 -1.12 2.15
CA LEU A 55 3.62 -0.28 2.95
C LEU A 55 2.94 0.28 4.20
N GLY A 56 1.67 0.67 4.10
CA GLY A 56 0.84 1.08 5.24
C GLY A 56 0.73 -0.03 6.29
N ARG A 57 0.39 -1.25 5.85
CA ARG A 57 0.31 -2.46 6.69
C ARG A 57 1.63 -2.80 7.37
N MET A 58 2.72 -2.76 6.62
CA MET A 58 4.05 -3.08 7.13
C MET A 58 4.50 -2.05 8.17
N GLY A 59 4.34 -0.76 7.89
CA GLY A 59 4.66 0.30 8.85
C GLY A 59 3.83 0.16 10.13
N ALA A 60 2.53 -0.17 10.00
CA ALA A 60 1.65 -0.39 11.14
C ALA A 60 2.12 -1.56 12.03
N ARG A 61 2.49 -2.69 11.42
CA ARG A 61 3.01 -3.87 12.13
C ARG A 61 4.35 -3.61 12.81
N LYS A 62 5.21 -2.78 12.21
CA LYS A 62 6.53 -2.39 12.77
C LYS A 62 6.47 -1.25 13.78
N GLY A 63 5.28 -0.70 14.08
CA GLY A 63 5.12 0.46 14.97
C GLY A 63 5.59 1.79 14.36
N GLN A 64 5.87 1.82 13.06
CA GLN A 64 6.32 2.99 12.31
C GLN A 64 5.11 3.87 11.94
N ALA A 65 4.48 4.48 12.94
CA ALA A 65 3.17 5.11 12.78
C ALA A 65 3.14 6.23 11.74
N ARG A 66 4.24 6.98 11.58
CA ARG A 66 4.33 8.05 10.57
C ARG A 66 4.27 7.50 9.14
N GLU A 67 5.14 6.54 8.82
CA GLU A 67 5.20 5.90 7.49
C GLU A 67 3.88 5.19 7.18
N ALA A 68 3.32 4.47 8.16
CA ALA A 68 2.05 3.79 7.99
C ALA A 68 0.90 4.74 7.62
N ARG A 69 0.80 5.89 8.31
CA ARG A 69 -0.22 6.91 8.01
C ARG A 69 -0.05 7.49 6.63
N GLU A 70 1.18 7.80 6.22
CA GLU A 70 1.47 8.37 4.91
C GLU A 70 0.97 7.46 3.79
N HIS A 71 1.32 6.17 3.84
CA HIS A 71 0.92 5.23 2.81
C HIS A 71 -0.58 4.87 2.87
N TYR A 72 -1.20 4.77 4.05
CA TYR A 72 -2.64 4.58 4.14
C TYR A 72 -3.44 5.79 3.65
N GLN A 73 -2.97 7.01 3.90
CA GLN A 73 -3.59 8.21 3.35
C GLN A 73 -3.52 8.19 1.83
N ARG A 74 -2.35 7.87 1.27
CA ARG A 74 -2.16 7.80 -0.17
C ARG A 74 -3.02 6.71 -0.83
N TYR A 75 -3.18 5.56 -0.19
CA TYR A 75 -4.12 4.52 -0.60
C TYR A 75 -5.55 5.07 -0.68
N LEU A 76 -6.03 5.76 0.36
CA LEU A 76 -7.38 6.33 0.38
C LEU A 76 -7.58 7.48 -0.61
N ASP A 77 -6.54 8.26 -0.89
CA ASP A 77 -6.60 9.34 -1.89
C ASP A 77 -6.79 8.77 -3.31
N LEU A 78 -6.21 7.59 -3.58
CA LEU A 78 -6.31 6.92 -4.88
C LEU A 78 -7.56 6.03 -4.99
N GLU A 79 -7.91 5.32 -3.91
CA GLU A 79 -9.04 4.38 -3.88
C GLU A 79 -9.88 4.55 -2.60
N PRO A 80 -10.66 5.63 -2.49
CA PRO A 80 -11.41 5.96 -1.26
C PRO A 80 -12.52 4.95 -0.94
N GLN A 81 -12.94 4.13 -1.90
CA GLN A 81 -13.96 3.09 -1.77
C GLN A 81 -13.41 1.68 -2.00
N GLY A 82 -12.08 1.50 -1.97
CA GLY A 82 -11.46 0.19 -2.11
C GLY A 82 -11.81 -0.74 -0.94
N ASP A 83 -11.62 -2.04 -1.17
CA ASP A 83 -12.00 -3.10 -0.22
C ASP A 83 -11.31 -2.92 1.15
N ASP A 84 -10.08 -2.41 1.16
CA ASP A 84 -9.28 -2.18 2.37
C ASP A 84 -9.40 -0.75 2.93
N ALA A 85 -10.29 0.08 2.36
CA ALA A 85 -10.45 1.47 2.80
C ALA A 85 -10.97 1.58 4.24
N ALA A 86 -11.73 0.59 4.72
CA ALA A 86 -12.13 0.53 6.13
C ALA A 86 -10.93 0.32 7.07
N GLU A 87 -9.97 -0.52 6.69
CA GLU A 87 -8.73 -0.77 7.45
C GLU A 87 -7.90 0.53 7.55
N ALA A 88 -7.63 1.15 6.40
CA ALA A 88 -6.87 2.39 6.33
C ALA A 88 -7.53 3.51 7.18
N ARG A 89 -8.85 3.70 7.05
CA ARG A 89 -9.60 4.69 7.84
C ARG A 89 -9.53 4.41 9.34
N LYS A 90 -9.66 3.15 9.76
CA LYS A 90 -9.55 2.74 11.16
C LYS A 90 -8.16 3.08 11.72
N TYR A 91 -7.09 2.79 10.97
CA TYR A 91 -5.72 3.10 11.39
C TYR A 91 -5.50 4.61 11.55
N LEU A 92 -5.93 5.41 10.57
CA LEU A 92 -5.79 6.87 10.60
C LEU A 92 -6.62 7.53 11.71
N ALA A 93 -7.80 6.99 12.03
CA ALA A 93 -8.62 7.47 13.14
C ALA A 93 -8.00 7.13 14.50
N GLY A 94 -7.37 5.95 14.63
CA GLY A 94 -6.82 5.43 15.89
C GLY A 94 -5.68 6.25 16.50
N GLY A 95 -5.11 7.18 15.75
CA GLY A 95 -4.04 8.05 16.24
C GLY A 95 -4.40 9.53 16.36
N ARG A 96 -5.70 9.86 16.27
CA ARG A 96 -6.28 11.10 16.82
C ARG A 96 -6.58 10.90 18.31
N LYS A 97 -5.56 10.55 19.10
CA LYS A 97 -5.64 10.82 20.54
C LYS A 97 -5.10 12.24 20.74
N THR A 98 -6.06 13.15 20.81
CA THR A 98 -5.99 14.47 21.44
C THR A 98 -4.75 14.70 22.30
N ARG A 99 -4.00 15.75 21.96
CA ARG A 99 -3.44 16.64 22.96
C ARG A 99 -4.23 17.94 22.90
#